data_AF-A0A8I2G6S2-F1
#
_entry.id   AF-A0A8I2G6S2-F1
#
_cell.length_a   1.000
_cell.length_b   1.000
_cell.length_c   1.000
_cell.angle_alpha   90.00
_cell.angle_beta   90.00
_cell.angle_gamma   90.00
#
_symmetry.space_group_name_H-M   'P 1'
#
loop_
_entity.id
_entity.type
_entity.pdbx_description
1 polymer ?
#
loop_
_entity_poly.entity_id
_entity_poly.type
_entity_poly.pdbx_seq_one_letter_code
_entity_poly.pdbx_strand_id
1 'polypeptide(L)'
;VGEDTVIIDEASMLTEEMLGALLQALRGVKRIIMVGDPRQLPPIGTGRPFVDVVSELSPENVQGIFPRISKGYAELTVRRRQEGKDREDIQLAEWFSGNPISPGDDDIFDKIIKDDSSDYVRFARWETPEEFQNIFLNTLVSELNLDGPEDVIGFEKMIGAKIKDGYGYFNVGAASNAENWQVLSPTRGNAHGVISINRRIHKKFRSKTIEFAQSNKYRKIPKPMGGEQIIYGDKVINITNHKRDNVFPQEGAARYIANGEIGIVVGQFKTPKMRSAPWLMKVEFSSQPGYQYDFRESDFDEESEPKLELSYALTIHKAQGSEFDIVILVIPNPCHLLSREMIYTALTRQRNRIIILHQGSIGELRKFASDAYSETAARQTNLFKAPEIVKIEGKLFENSLIHVTSKGEFVRSKSEVIIADRLSDLGVEYVYEKELTIDGVSKFPDFTIEDVETGRTFYWEHCGMMQVPEYRSRWEKKLEWYKEHGIIPHDKGERGTLIITTDTEEGGISSQEIERVIKTVILDE
;
A
#
# COMPACT_ATOMS: atom_id res chain seq x y z
N VAL A 1 -30.08 12.27 -10.79
CA VAL A 1 -30.16 12.25 -9.32
C VAL A 1 -30.21 13.70 -8.87
N GLY A 2 -31.27 14.12 -8.18
CA GLY A 2 -31.54 15.52 -7.80
C GLY A 2 -31.11 15.83 -6.37
N GLU A 3 -29.96 15.32 -5.95
CA GLU A 3 -29.41 15.53 -4.61
C GLU A 3 -28.64 16.84 -4.56
N ASP A 4 -28.80 17.61 -3.48
CA ASP A 4 -28.07 18.87 -3.30
C ASP A 4 -26.57 18.65 -3.07
N THR A 5 -26.19 17.51 -2.47
CA THR A 5 -24.80 17.14 -2.18
C THR A 5 -24.49 15.73 -2.64
N VAL A 6 -23.35 15.56 -3.31
CA VAL A 6 -22.82 14.27 -3.75
C VAL A 6 -21.47 14.03 -3.08
N ILE A 7 -21.30 12.87 -2.47
CA ILE A 7 -20.04 12.44 -1.87
C ILE A 7 -19.51 11.27 -2.69
N ILE A 8 -18.25 11.36 -3.09
CA ILE A 8 -17.54 10.33 -3.85
C ILE A 8 -16.39 9.86 -2.98
N ASP A 9 -16.51 8.65 -2.47
CA ASP A 9 -15.45 8.00 -1.70
C ASP A 9 -14.50 7.24 -2.63
N GLU A 10 -13.28 6.95 -2.16
CA GLU A 10 -12.20 6.31 -2.93
C GLU A 10 -11.94 6.99 -4.30
N ALA A 11 -11.96 8.32 -4.31
CA ALA A 11 -11.84 9.13 -5.50
C ALA A 11 -10.50 8.96 -6.24
N SER A 12 -9.46 8.46 -5.58
CA SER A 12 -8.17 8.10 -6.18
C SER A 12 -8.29 7.04 -7.28
N MET A 13 -9.35 6.24 -7.27
CA MET A 13 -9.62 5.20 -8.28
C MET A 13 -10.34 5.72 -9.53
N LEU A 14 -10.83 6.97 -9.52
CA LEU A 14 -11.62 7.52 -10.64
C LEU A 14 -10.75 7.81 -11.85
N THR A 15 -11.09 7.23 -13.00
CA THR A 15 -10.53 7.64 -14.28
C THR A 15 -11.14 8.96 -14.74
N GLU A 16 -10.49 9.64 -15.69
CA GLU A 16 -11.06 10.87 -16.30
C GLU A 16 -12.42 10.61 -16.94
N GLU A 17 -12.59 9.46 -17.61
CA GLU A 17 -13.87 9.06 -18.21
C GLU A 17 -14.96 8.87 -17.16
N MET A 18 -14.64 8.23 -16.02
CA MET A 18 -15.59 8.04 -14.92
C MET A 18 -15.99 9.38 -14.29
N LEU A 19 -15.03 10.28 -14.06
CA LEU A 19 -15.33 11.61 -13.54
C LEU A 19 -16.19 12.41 -14.53
N GLY A 20 -15.85 12.38 -15.82
CA GLY A 20 -16.65 13.03 -16.87
C GLY A 20 -18.08 12.51 -16.94
N ALA A 21 -18.25 11.19 -16.95
CA ALA A 21 -19.57 10.55 -16.95
C ALA A 21 -20.38 10.88 -15.69
N LEU A 22 -19.73 10.90 -14.52
CA LEU A 22 -20.36 11.30 -13.27
C LEU A 22 -20.85 12.74 -13.35
N LEU A 23 -20.00 13.70 -13.70
CA LEU A 23 -20.35 15.11 -13.80
C LEU A 23 -21.49 15.36 -14.80
N GLN A 24 -21.52 14.63 -15.93
CA GLN A 24 -22.63 14.70 -16.90
C GLN A 24 -23.96 14.15 -16.34
N ALA A 25 -23.91 13.16 -15.47
CA ALA A 25 -25.09 12.55 -14.86
C ALA A 25 -25.68 13.39 -13.71
N LEU A 26 -24.87 14.25 -13.09
CA LEU A 26 -25.29 15.14 -12.01
C LEU A 26 -26.19 16.27 -12.54
N ARG A 27 -27.37 16.45 -11.94
CA ARG A 27 -28.32 17.52 -12.28
C ARG A 27 -28.80 18.19 -11.00
N GLY A 28 -28.64 19.51 -10.87
CA GLY A 28 -29.10 20.26 -9.70
C GLY A 28 -28.22 20.12 -8.46
N VAL A 29 -27.04 19.50 -8.56
CA VAL A 29 -26.09 19.33 -7.46
C VAL A 29 -25.45 20.68 -7.12
N LYS A 30 -25.46 21.04 -5.83
CA LYS A 30 -24.86 22.28 -5.31
C LYS A 30 -23.46 22.06 -4.73
N ARG A 31 -23.15 20.84 -4.32
CA ARG A 31 -21.88 20.47 -3.69
C ARG A 31 -21.43 19.07 -4.09
N ILE A 32 -20.16 18.95 -4.46
CA ILE A 32 -19.48 17.67 -4.67
C ILE A 32 -18.34 17.59 -3.65
N ILE A 33 -18.24 16.47 -2.96
CA ILE A 33 -17.15 16.17 -2.01
C ILE A 33 -16.44 14.93 -2.53
N MET A 34 -15.16 15.06 -2.87
CA MET A 34 -14.29 13.93 -3.26
C MET A 34 -13.44 13.56 -2.06
N VAL A 35 -13.52 12.31 -1.64
CA VAL A 35 -12.74 11.73 -0.53
C VAL A 35 -11.86 10.64 -1.12
N GLY A 36 -10.58 10.65 -0.77
CA GLY A 36 -9.62 9.69 -1.27
C GLY A 36 -8.22 10.04 -0.82
N ASP A 37 -7.27 9.18 -1.18
CA ASP A 37 -5.87 9.37 -0.86
C ASP A 37 -5.06 9.52 -2.16
N PRO A 38 -4.48 10.71 -2.43
CA PRO A 38 -3.74 10.96 -3.68
C PRO A 38 -2.42 10.18 -3.76
N ARG A 39 -2.01 9.50 -2.69
CA ARG A 39 -0.76 8.73 -2.58
C ARG A 39 -0.95 7.26 -2.92
N GLN A 40 -2.19 6.80 -2.99
CA GLN A 40 -2.51 5.45 -3.44
C GLN A 40 -2.31 5.31 -4.95
N LEU A 41 -2.35 4.06 -5.40
CA LEU A 41 -2.26 3.69 -6.81
C LEU A 41 -3.21 4.55 -7.66
N PRO A 42 -2.70 5.15 -8.76
CA PRO A 42 -3.55 5.91 -9.66
C PRO A 42 -4.56 4.97 -10.36
N PRO A 43 -5.60 5.53 -10.99
CA PRO A 43 -6.63 4.75 -11.66
C PRO A 43 -6.04 3.79 -12.70
N ILE A 44 -6.61 2.59 -12.89
CA ILE A 44 -6.12 1.66 -13.93
C ILE A 44 -6.27 2.26 -15.34
N GLY A 45 -7.31 3.07 -15.55
CA GLY A 45 -7.54 3.79 -16.82
C GLY A 45 -6.76 5.09 -16.95
N THR A 46 -7.12 5.88 -17.97
CA THR A 46 -6.45 7.14 -18.30
C THR A 46 -6.66 8.23 -17.23
N GLY A 47 -5.62 9.04 -17.07
CA GLY A 47 -5.63 10.20 -16.20
C GLY A 47 -5.29 9.90 -14.73
N ARG A 48 -5.32 10.98 -13.94
CA ARG A 48 -5.18 10.98 -12.47
C ARG A 48 -6.03 12.11 -11.87
N PRO A 49 -7.33 12.19 -12.18
CA PRO A 49 -8.14 13.39 -11.94
C PRO A 49 -8.21 13.80 -10.48
N PHE A 50 -8.23 12.85 -9.53
CA PHE A 50 -8.22 13.19 -8.11
C PHE A 50 -6.92 13.86 -7.68
N VAL A 51 -5.78 13.38 -8.16
CA VAL A 51 -4.47 14.01 -7.89
C VAL A 51 -4.42 15.41 -8.50
N ASP A 52 -4.90 15.58 -9.73
CA ASP A 52 -4.92 16.88 -10.40
C ASP A 52 -5.84 17.89 -9.67
N VAL A 53 -7.01 17.43 -9.19
CA VAL A 53 -7.93 18.26 -8.38
C VAL A 53 -7.27 18.65 -7.05
N VAL A 54 -6.63 17.69 -6.38
CA VAL A 54 -5.90 17.95 -5.13
C VAL A 54 -4.78 18.97 -5.36
N SER A 55 -3.99 18.81 -6.43
CA SER A 55 -2.89 19.72 -6.77
C SER A 55 -3.35 21.13 -7.15
N GLU A 56 -4.54 21.28 -7.74
CA GLU A 56 -5.08 22.59 -8.12
C GLU A 56 -5.68 23.34 -6.91
N LEU A 57 -6.22 22.61 -5.93
CA LEU A 57 -6.88 23.18 -4.76
C LEU A 57 -5.97 23.32 -3.53
N SER A 58 -4.85 22.59 -3.49
CA SER A 58 -3.89 22.68 -2.39
C SER A 58 -3.17 24.04 -2.42
N PRO A 59 -3.00 24.71 -1.26
CA PRO A 59 -2.21 25.93 -1.20
C PRO A 59 -0.70 25.61 -1.37
N GLU A 60 0.07 26.55 -1.94
CA GLU A 60 1.50 26.34 -2.20
C GLU A 60 2.32 25.96 -0.95
N ASN A 61 1.95 26.48 0.22
CA ASN A 61 2.55 26.14 1.51
C ASN A 61 1.63 25.25 2.37
N VAL A 62 1.01 24.21 1.79
CA VAL A 62 0.13 23.32 2.55
C VAL A 62 0.82 22.61 3.72
N GLN A 63 2.12 22.32 3.59
CA GLN A 63 2.90 21.62 4.62
C GLN A 63 3.17 22.49 5.86
N GLY A 64 3.26 23.81 5.71
CA GLY A 64 3.44 24.77 6.81
C GLY A 64 2.15 25.15 7.54
N ILE A 65 0.97 24.81 6.99
CA ILE A 65 -0.33 25.23 7.55
C ILE A 65 -0.89 24.15 8.49
N PHE A 66 -1.38 24.56 9.68
CA PHE A 66 -2.15 23.68 10.56
C PHE A 66 -3.41 24.38 11.11
N PRO A 67 -4.62 23.80 10.93
CA PRO A 67 -4.93 22.59 10.17
C PRO A 67 -4.79 22.80 8.65
N ARG A 68 -4.44 21.74 7.90
CA ARG A 68 -4.22 21.79 6.43
C ARG A 68 -5.52 21.96 5.64
N ILE A 69 -6.06 23.18 5.65
CA ILE A 69 -7.36 23.52 5.07
C ILE A 69 -7.23 24.76 4.19
N SER A 70 -7.87 24.74 3.03
CA SER A 70 -8.04 25.91 2.16
C SER A 70 -9.44 25.89 1.54
N LYS A 71 -9.74 26.85 0.66
CA LYS A 71 -11.04 26.88 -0.03
C LYS A 71 -11.15 25.68 -0.99
N GLY A 72 -11.97 24.70 -0.61
CA GLY A 72 -12.22 23.50 -1.42
C GLY A 72 -11.26 22.34 -1.15
N TYR A 73 -10.35 22.48 -0.17
CA TYR A 73 -9.37 21.46 0.19
C TYR A 73 -9.30 21.27 1.70
N ALA A 74 -9.20 20.01 2.12
CA ALA A 74 -8.91 19.64 3.49
C ALA A 74 -8.08 18.36 3.49
N GLU A 75 -6.95 18.37 4.19
CA GLU A 75 -6.15 17.18 4.42
C GLU A 75 -6.23 16.78 5.90
N LEU A 76 -6.58 15.52 6.12
CA LEU A 76 -6.63 14.94 7.46
C LEU A 76 -5.23 14.54 7.90
N THR A 77 -4.67 15.26 8.87
CA THR A 77 -3.32 15.00 9.40
C THR A 77 -3.32 14.18 10.69
N VAL A 78 -4.45 14.11 11.40
CA VAL A 78 -4.58 13.34 12.64
C VAL A 78 -4.87 11.89 12.33
N ARG A 79 -3.92 11.02 12.70
CA ARG A 79 -4.02 9.57 12.54
C ARG A 79 -5.01 9.02 13.57
N ARG A 80 -6.24 8.71 13.14
CA ARG A 80 -7.26 8.06 13.99
C ARG A 80 -7.46 6.58 13.71
N ARG A 81 -6.89 6.06 12.61
CA ARG A 81 -7.24 4.74 12.08
C ARG A 81 -6.86 3.59 13.04
N GLN A 82 -5.93 3.80 13.97
CA GLN A 82 -5.45 2.80 14.93
C GLN A 82 -5.06 3.49 16.27
N GLU A 83 -5.67 3.09 17.39
CA GLU A 83 -5.33 3.61 18.73
C GLU A 83 -3.94 3.10 19.17
N GLY A 84 -2.95 3.99 19.30
CA GLY A 84 -1.61 3.64 19.79
C GLY A 84 -0.55 4.67 19.38
N LYS A 85 0.44 4.93 20.23
CA LYS A 85 1.61 5.78 19.90
C LYS A 85 2.61 4.95 19.09
N ASP A 86 3.11 5.52 17.98
CA ASP A 86 4.27 5.06 17.19
C ASP A 86 4.19 3.64 16.59
N ARG A 87 3.15 3.30 15.81
CA ARG A 87 3.12 2.03 15.05
C ARG A 87 4.10 2.04 13.87
N GLU A 88 4.94 1.01 13.74
CA GLU A 88 5.98 0.90 12.71
C GLU A 88 5.43 0.70 11.28
N ASP A 89 4.27 0.07 11.13
CA ASP A 89 3.60 -0.17 9.85
C ASP A 89 3.13 1.11 9.17
N ILE A 90 2.57 2.05 9.93
CA ILE A 90 2.18 3.37 9.42
C ILE A 90 3.42 4.13 8.97
N GLN A 91 4.48 4.10 9.78
CA GLN A 91 5.71 4.82 9.44
C GLN A 91 6.36 4.23 8.18
N LEU A 92 6.36 2.89 8.06
CA LEU A 92 6.81 2.20 6.84
C LEU A 92 5.96 2.61 5.63
N ALA A 93 4.64 2.72 5.77
CA ALA A 93 3.78 3.21 4.69
C ALA A 93 4.12 4.66 4.32
N GLU A 94 4.28 5.55 5.29
CA GLU A 94 4.60 6.96 5.05
C GLU A 94 5.91 7.17 4.27
N TRP A 95 6.87 6.27 4.38
CA TRP A 95 8.07 6.29 3.55
C TRP A 95 7.74 6.28 2.05
N PHE A 96 6.69 5.55 1.66
CA PHE A 96 6.24 5.46 0.27
C PHE A 96 5.12 6.47 -0.07
N SER A 97 4.81 7.41 0.83
CA SER A 97 3.75 8.42 0.60
C SER A 97 4.16 9.52 -0.38
N GLY A 98 5.47 9.72 -0.60
CA GLY A 98 6.01 10.86 -1.33
C GLY A 98 6.06 12.17 -0.55
N ASN A 99 5.66 12.17 0.73
CA ASN A 99 5.90 13.32 1.63
C ASN A 99 7.37 13.31 2.11
N PRO A 100 7.90 14.46 2.57
CA PRO A 100 9.14 14.50 3.33
C PRO A 100 9.05 13.56 4.53
N ILE A 101 10.07 12.73 4.71
CA ILE A 101 10.12 11.74 5.78
C ILE A 101 10.45 12.44 7.09
N SER A 102 9.95 11.91 8.21
CA SER A 102 10.31 12.50 9.49
C SER A 102 11.70 12.03 9.93
N PRO A 103 12.55 12.90 10.48
CA PRO A 103 13.87 12.51 10.92
C PRO A 103 13.79 11.42 11.97
N GLY A 104 14.45 10.30 11.74
CA GLY A 104 14.39 9.11 12.61
C GLY A 104 13.54 7.97 12.05
N ASP A 105 12.75 8.19 11.00
CA ASP A 105 12.10 7.08 10.28
C ASP A 105 13.13 6.18 9.56
N ASP A 106 14.35 6.69 9.35
CA ASP A 106 15.51 5.91 8.89
C ASP A 106 15.79 4.69 9.79
N ASP A 107 15.51 4.81 11.10
CA ASP A 107 15.70 3.73 12.09
C ASP A 107 14.72 2.59 11.90
N ILE A 108 13.61 2.79 11.17
CA ILE A 108 12.56 1.79 11.05
C ILE A 108 13.10 0.55 10.33
N PHE A 109 13.82 0.74 9.22
CA PHE A 109 14.42 -0.40 8.55
C PHE A 109 15.44 -1.06 9.47
N ASP A 110 16.33 -0.33 10.14
CA ASP A 110 17.34 -0.96 10.99
C ASP A 110 16.77 -1.66 12.22
N LYS A 111 15.79 -1.04 12.88
CA LYS A 111 15.09 -1.62 14.04
C LYS A 111 14.35 -2.88 13.60
N ILE A 112 13.65 -2.83 12.47
CA ILE A 112 12.92 -4.00 11.97
C ILE A 112 13.87 -5.06 11.37
N ILE A 113 14.99 -4.67 10.75
CA ILE A 113 16.01 -5.59 10.22
C ILE A 113 16.77 -6.29 11.36
N LYS A 114 16.99 -5.60 12.49
CA LYS A 114 17.66 -6.20 13.66
C LYS A 114 16.78 -7.22 14.38
N ASP A 115 15.48 -6.94 14.53
CA ASP A 115 14.57 -7.82 15.28
C ASP A 115 13.74 -8.77 14.38
N ASP A 116 13.83 -8.64 13.04
CA ASP A 116 13.03 -9.31 11.98
C ASP A 116 11.49 -9.18 12.10
N SER A 117 10.99 -8.71 13.26
CA SER A 117 9.56 -8.58 13.58
C SER A 117 9.33 -7.56 14.69
N SER A 118 8.22 -6.84 14.57
CA SER A 118 7.55 -6.08 15.63
C SER A 118 6.14 -6.66 15.85
N ASP A 119 5.33 -6.02 16.70
CA ASP A 119 3.92 -6.38 16.88
C ASP A 119 3.09 -6.18 15.60
N TYR A 120 3.47 -5.22 14.76
CA TYR A 120 2.68 -4.76 13.61
C TYR A 120 3.31 -5.11 12.25
N VAL A 121 4.65 -5.23 12.17
CA VAL A 121 5.38 -5.49 10.92
C VAL A 121 6.35 -6.65 11.10
N ARG A 122 6.38 -7.58 10.13
CA ARG A 122 7.40 -8.64 10.05
C ARG A 122 7.96 -8.72 8.63
N PHE A 123 9.27 -8.88 8.50
CA PHE A 123 9.90 -9.15 7.20
C PHE A 123 10.36 -10.60 7.13
N ALA A 124 10.30 -11.18 5.94
CA ALA A 124 10.91 -12.47 5.68
C ALA A 124 11.49 -12.50 4.27
N ARG A 125 12.81 -12.65 4.22
CA ARG A 125 13.58 -12.70 2.99
C ARG A 125 13.55 -14.10 2.37
N TRP A 126 13.46 -14.16 1.05
CA TRP A 126 13.68 -15.39 0.28
C TRP A 126 14.55 -15.11 -0.95
N GLU A 127 15.27 -16.12 -1.44
CA GLU A 127 16.09 -16.02 -2.65
C GLU A 127 15.62 -16.99 -3.73
N THR A 128 15.25 -18.20 -3.31
CA THR A 128 14.87 -19.28 -4.24
C THR A 128 13.37 -19.58 -4.20
N PRO A 129 12.82 -20.17 -5.28
CA PRO A 129 11.42 -20.58 -5.27
C PRO A 129 11.06 -21.60 -4.19
N GLU A 130 12.01 -22.45 -3.79
CA GLU A 130 11.84 -23.46 -2.73
C GLU A 130 11.77 -22.81 -1.34
N GLU A 131 12.69 -21.90 -1.03
CA GLU A 131 12.67 -21.09 0.20
C GLU A 131 11.34 -20.33 0.32
N PHE A 132 10.88 -19.71 -0.77
CA PHE A 132 9.59 -19.04 -0.76
C PHE A 132 8.44 -19.99 -0.40
N GLN A 133 8.44 -21.25 -0.85
CA GLN A 133 7.35 -22.18 -0.49
C GLN A 133 7.32 -22.43 1.01
N ASN A 134 8.50 -22.66 1.60
CA ASN A 134 8.65 -22.95 3.02
C ASN A 134 8.29 -21.72 3.87
N ILE A 135 8.86 -20.56 3.56
CA ILE A 135 8.59 -19.31 4.27
C ILE A 135 7.13 -18.92 4.16
N PHE A 136 6.53 -19.01 2.97
CA PHE A 136 5.13 -18.68 2.77
C PHE A 136 4.20 -19.58 3.60
N LEU A 137 4.44 -20.90 3.59
CA LEU A 137 3.62 -21.84 4.36
C LEU A 137 3.81 -21.63 5.87
N ASN A 138 5.04 -21.44 6.33
CA ASN A 138 5.32 -21.15 7.74
C ASN A 138 4.69 -19.83 8.19
N THR A 139 4.67 -18.83 7.30
CA THR A 139 3.98 -17.55 7.55
C THR A 139 2.48 -17.78 7.70
N LEU A 140 1.84 -18.52 6.79
CA LEU A 140 0.42 -18.86 6.94
C LEU A 140 0.14 -19.60 8.25
N VAL A 141 0.96 -20.58 8.63
CA VAL A 141 0.80 -21.34 9.87
C VAL A 141 0.90 -20.42 11.10
N SER A 142 1.91 -19.57 11.15
CA SER A 142 2.13 -18.66 12.29
C SER A 142 1.07 -17.56 12.38
N GLU A 143 0.82 -16.83 11.30
CA GLU A 143 -0.05 -15.66 11.32
C GLU A 143 -1.54 -16.03 11.38
N LEU A 144 -1.92 -17.21 10.88
CA LEU A 144 -3.28 -17.75 11.03
C LEU A 144 -3.45 -18.63 12.27
N ASN A 145 -2.41 -18.72 13.12
CA ASN A 145 -2.39 -19.49 14.36
C ASN A 145 -2.86 -20.96 14.17
N LEU A 146 -2.28 -21.63 13.18
CA LEU A 146 -2.55 -23.03 12.86
C LEU A 146 -1.65 -23.95 13.69
N ASP A 147 -2.13 -25.15 14.03
CA ASP A 147 -1.33 -26.14 14.77
C ASP A 147 -0.13 -26.67 13.95
N GLY A 148 -0.16 -26.48 12.63
CA GLY A 148 0.90 -26.86 11.71
C GLY A 148 0.47 -26.79 10.24
N PRO A 149 1.34 -27.17 9.30
CA PRO A 149 1.04 -27.09 7.87
C PRO A 149 -0.09 -28.03 7.43
N GLU A 150 -0.41 -29.07 8.20
CA GLU A 150 -1.50 -30.03 7.91
C GLU A 150 -2.83 -29.67 8.61
N ASP A 151 -2.89 -28.56 9.34
CA ASP A 151 -4.08 -28.15 10.09
C ASP A 151 -5.15 -27.51 9.17
N VAL A 152 -5.87 -28.39 8.48
CA VAL A 152 -6.98 -28.01 7.60
C VAL A 152 -8.14 -27.39 8.39
N ILE A 153 -8.42 -27.87 9.60
CA ILE A 153 -9.58 -27.42 10.39
C ILE A 153 -9.33 -26.02 10.96
N GLY A 154 -8.11 -25.74 11.45
CA GLY A 154 -7.69 -24.40 11.83
C GLY A 154 -7.77 -23.43 10.66
N PHE A 155 -7.29 -23.84 9.48
CA PHE A 155 -7.39 -23.01 8.28
C PHE A 155 -8.86 -22.72 7.92
N GLU A 156 -9.73 -23.73 7.89
CA GLU A 156 -11.16 -23.56 7.63
C GLU A 156 -11.83 -22.59 8.61
N LYS A 157 -11.47 -22.66 9.89
CA LYS A 157 -11.97 -21.71 10.91
C LYS A 157 -11.59 -20.27 10.57
N MET A 158 -10.36 -20.04 10.10
CA MET A 158 -9.86 -18.71 9.75
C MET A 158 -10.53 -18.09 8.53
N ILE A 159 -11.12 -18.90 7.66
CA ILE A 159 -11.93 -18.45 6.52
C ILE A 159 -13.45 -18.52 6.78
N GLY A 160 -13.87 -18.65 8.05
CA GLY A 160 -15.27 -18.50 8.47
C GLY A 160 -16.02 -19.79 8.76
N ALA A 161 -15.35 -20.95 8.82
CA ALA A 161 -16.02 -22.19 9.18
C ALA A 161 -16.37 -22.26 10.67
N LYS A 162 -17.57 -22.76 10.97
CA LYS A 162 -17.94 -23.23 12.31
C LYS A 162 -17.64 -24.72 12.42
N ILE A 163 -16.82 -25.09 13.39
CA ILE A 163 -16.40 -26.48 13.56
C ILE A 163 -17.48 -27.26 14.31
N LYS A 164 -17.90 -28.39 13.76
CA LYS A 164 -18.83 -29.33 14.40
C LYS A 164 -18.48 -30.76 14.02
N ASP A 165 -18.45 -31.66 15.01
CA ASP A 165 -18.14 -33.08 14.81
C ASP A 165 -16.83 -33.35 14.02
N GLY A 166 -15.84 -32.46 14.16
CA GLY A 166 -14.56 -32.55 13.45
C GLY A 166 -14.56 -32.05 12.00
N TYR A 167 -15.63 -31.39 11.54
CA TYR A 167 -15.75 -30.81 10.19
C TYR A 167 -16.04 -29.32 10.23
N GLY A 168 -15.49 -28.56 9.28
CA GLY A 168 -15.80 -27.14 9.07
C GLY A 168 -17.10 -26.93 8.28
N TYR A 169 -18.00 -26.12 8.85
CA TYR A 169 -19.25 -25.72 8.20
C TYR A 169 -19.31 -24.21 7.95
N PHE A 170 -19.31 -23.83 6.68
CA PHE A 170 -19.53 -22.51 6.12
C PHE A 170 -21.03 -22.27 5.87
N ASN A 171 -21.66 -21.62 6.85
CA ASN A 171 -23.04 -21.19 6.78
C ASN A 171 -23.11 -19.68 6.54
N VAL A 172 -24.32 -19.14 6.38
CA VAL A 172 -24.53 -17.68 6.42
C VAL A 172 -23.90 -17.10 7.69
N GLY A 173 -23.23 -15.97 7.53
CA GLY A 173 -22.34 -15.33 8.49
C GLY A 173 -20.87 -15.75 8.33
N ALA A 174 -20.51 -16.67 7.43
CA ALA A 174 -19.09 -17.02 7.20
C ALA A 174 -18.33 -15.87 6.52
N ALA A 175 -19.02 -15.07 5.69
CA ALA A 175 -18.40 -13.96 4.97
C ALA A 175 -17.85 -12.86 5.88
N SER A 176 -18.27 -12.78 7.16
CA SER A 176 -17.67 -11.82 8.11
C SER A 176 -16.18 -12.06 8.35
N ASN A 177 -15.70 -13.28 8.09
CA ASN A 177 -14.29 -13.64 8.23
C ASN A 177 -13.49 -13.45 6.93
N ALA A 178 -14.13 -13.05 5.83
CA ALA A 178 -13.47 -12.91 4.55
C ALA A 178 -12.38 -11.82 4.58
N GLU A 179 -12.51 -10.82 5.45
CA GLU A 179 -11.55 -9.71 5.56
C GLU A 179 -10.52 -9.91 6.69
N ASN A 180 -10.56 -11.02 7.42
CA ASN A 180 -9.63 -11.26 8.54
C ASN A 180 -8.17 -11.34 8.09
N TRP A 181 -7.93 -11.81 6.87
CA TRP A 181 -6.58 -11.86 6.30
C TRP A 181 -6.59 -11.85 4.78
N GLN A 182 -5.48 -11.39 4.21
CA GLN A 182 -5.31 -11.38 2.76
C GLN A 182 -3.84 -11.52 2.36
N VAL A 183 -3.58 -12.37 1.36
CA VAL A 183 -2.30 -12.34 0.66
C VAL A 183 -2.38 -11.34 -0.50
N LEU A 184 -1.42 -10.43 -0.60
CA LEU A 184 -1.31 -9.44 -1.67
C LEU A 184 -0.03 -9.67 -2.47
N SER A 185 -0.12 -9.51 -3.80
CA SER A 185 1.05 -9.57 -4.68
C SER A 185 0.93 -8.55 -5.82
N PRO A 186 2.04 -7.95 -6.29
CA PRO A 186 2.01 -7.09 -7.47
C PRO A 186 1.80 -7.88 -8.77
N THR A 187 2.06 -9.20 -8.77
CA THR A 187 2.04 -10.03 -10.00
C THR A 187 0.93 -11.08 -10.01
N ARG A 188 0.35 -11.35 -11.19
CA ARG A 188 -0.70 -12.37 -11.37
C ARG A 188 -0.18 -13.76 -11.76
N GLY A 189 0.67 -13.85 -12.80
CA GLY A 189 0.97 -15.10 -13.52
C GLY A 189 2.30 -15.80 -13.21
N ASN A 190 3.18 -15.22 -12.39
CA ASN A 190 4.49 -15.79 -12.11
C ASN A 190 4.39 -16.91 -11.05
N ALA A 191 5.48 -17.68 -10.82
CA ALA A 191 5.52 -18.75 -9.82
C ALA A 191 5.18 -18.28 -8.38
N HIS A 192 5.35 -16.99 -8.11
CA HIS A 192 5.06 -16.31 -6.85
C HIS A 192 3.86 -15.34 -6.95
N GLY A 193 3.15 -15.36 -8.07
CA GLY A 193 1.99 -14.52 -8.32
C GLY A 193 0.69 -15.10 -7.78
N VAL A 194 -0.36 -14.29 -7.84
CA VAL A 194 -1.70 -14.58 -7.29
C VAL A 194 -2.23 -15.96 -7.68
N ILE A 195 -2.16 -16.35 -8.95
CA ILE A 195 -2.71 -17.62 -9.43
C ILE A 195 -1.98 -18.81 -8.78
N SER A 196 -0.65 -18.74 -8.74
CA SER A 196 0.18 -19.79 -8.14
C SER A 196 -0.06 -19.90 -6.62
N ILE A 197 -0.17 -18.76 -5.94
CA ILE A 197 -0.45 -18.71 -4.50
C ILE A 197 -1.84 -19.29 -4.19
N ASN A 198 -2.88 -18.85 -4.89
CA ASN A 198 -4.25 -19.38 -4.75
C ASN A 198 -4.25 -20.90 -4.94
N ARG A 199 -3.66 -21.38 -6.03
CA ARG A 199 -3.57 -22.82 -6.33
C ARG A 199 -2.84 -23.58 -5.21
N ARG A 200 -1.79 -23.00 -4.63
CA ARG A 200 -1.00 -23.65 -3.57
C ARG A 200 -1.78 -23.73 -2.25
N ILE A 201 -2.44 -22.65 -1.83
CA ILE A 201 -3.34 -22.67 -0.66
C ILE A 201 -4.46 -23.69 -0.90
N HIS A 202 -5.11 -23.62 -2.06
CA HIS A 202 -6.22 -24.50 -2.43
C HIS A 202 -5.78 -25.98 -2.41
N LYS A 203 -4.64 -26.32 -3.02
CA LYS A 203 -4.07 -27.67 -2.96
C LYS A 203 -3.68 -28.08 -1.54
N LYS A 204 -3.13 -27.18 -0.73
CA LYS A 204 -2.67 -27.54 0.62
C LYS A 204 -3.82 -27.79 1.57
N PHE A 205 -4.78 -26.88 1.63
CA PHE A 205 -5.82 -26.88 2.66
C PHE A 205 -7.18 -27.38 2.18
N ARG A 206 -7.42 -27.44 0.85
CA ARG A 206 -8.74 -27.79 0.30
C ARG A 206 -8.79 -29.11 -0.48
N SER A 207 -7.65 -29.79 -0.70
CA SER A 207 -7.59 -31.02 -1.52
C SER A 207 -8.59 -32.10 -1.13
N LYS A 208 -8.76 -32.41 0.16
CA LYS A 208 -9.74 -33.40 0.63
C LYS A 208 -11.17 -33.01 0.26
N THR A 209 -11.49 -31.72 0.33
CA THR A 209 -12.81 -31.18 -0.04
C THR A 209 -13.01 -31.21 -1.55
N ILE A 210 -11.97 -30.96 -2.33
CA ILE A 210 -11.99 -31.10 -3.80
C ILE A 210 -12.27 -32.56 -4.20
N GLU A 211 -11.53 -33.51 -3.63
CA GLU A 211 -11.74 -34.95 -3.88
C GLU A 211 -13.18 -35.38 -3.51
N PHE A 212 -13.69 -34.90 -2.38
CA PHE A 212 -15.08 -35.12 -1.97
C PHE A 212 -16.10 -34.51 -2.95
N ALA A 213 -15.84 -33.30 -3.45
CA ALA A 213 -16.68 -32.59 -4.42
C ALA A 213 -16.64 -33.23 -5.83
N GLN A 214 -15.57 -33.94 -6.17
CA GLN A 214 -15.44 -34.65 -7.45
C GLN A 214 -16.06 -36.04 -7.41
N SER A 215 -16.35 -36.60 -6.23
CA SER A 215 -16.94 -37.93 -6.09
C SER A 215 -18.37 -38.01 -6.62
N ASN A 216 -18.60 -38.79 -7.68
CA ASN A 216 -19.95 -38.99 -8.23
C ASN A 216 -20.89 -39.79 -7.31
N LYS A 217 -20.36 -40.58 -6.36
CA LYS A 217 -21.15 -41.51 -5.55
C LYS A 217 -21.57 -40.95 -4.20
N TYR A 218 -20.73 -40.16 -3.56
CA TYR A 218 -20.92 -39.74 -2.15
C TYR A 218 -20.97 -38.23 -1.93
N ARG A 219 -20.78 -37.42 -2.98
CA ARG A 219 -20.78 -35.96 -2.87
C ARG A 219 -22.08 -35.42 -2.26
N LYS A 220 -21.91 -34.49 -1.31
CA LYS A 220 -23.01 -33.75 -0.69
C LYS A 220 -22.97 -32.24 -0.96
N ILE A 221 -21.99 -31.75 -1.70
CA ILE A 221 -21.81 -30.33 -2.04
C ILE A 221 -21.86 -30.13 -3.56
N PRO A 222 -21.87 -28.90 -4.09
CA PRO A 222 -21.72 -28.66 -5.52
C PRO A 222 -20.41 -29.25 -6.06
N LYS A 223 -20.37 -29.53 -7.37
CA LYS A 223 -19.10 -29.85 -8.04
C LYS A 223 -18.18 -28.62 -8.05
N PRO A 224 -16.85 -28.81 -8.16
CA PRO A 224 -15.95 -27.70 -8.42
C PRO A 224 -16.37 -26.92 -9.68
N MET A 225 -16.27 -25.59 -9.64
CA MET A 225 -16.66 -24.72 -10.76
C MET A 225 -15.46 -23.94 -11.32
N GLY A 226 -15.45 -23.74 -12.64
CA GLY A 226 -14.43 -22.98 -13.37
C GLY A 226 -13.03 -23.62 -13.36
N GLY A 227 -12.09 -22.97 -14.04
CA GLY A 227 -10.69 -23.41 -14.14
C GLY A 227 -9.94 -23.45 -12.80
N GLU A 228 -10.39 -22.66 -11.82
CA GLU A 228 -9.79 -22.62 -10.48
C GLU A 228 -10.39 -23.67 -9.52
N GLN A 229 -11.38 -24.45 -9.98
CA GLN A 229 -12.04 -25.51 -9.22
C GLN A 229 -12.66 -25.01 -7.91
N ILE A 230 -13.36 -23.88 -7.95
CA ILE A 230 -13.99 -23.25 -6.78
C ILE A 230 -15.01 -24.21 -6.17
N ILE A 231 -14.91 -24.42 -4.86
CA ILE A 231 -15.76 -25.32 -4.08
C ILE A 231 -16.35 -24.63 -2.86
N TYR A 232 -17.27 -25.35 -2.20
CA TYR A 232 -17.83 -24.96 -0.92
C TYR A 232 -16.74 -24.59 0.10
N GLY A 233 -16.93 -23.47 0.79
CA GLY A 233 -16.03 -22.92 1.79
C GLY A 233 -14.88 -22.08 1.24
N ASP A 234 -14.75 -21.95 -0.08
CA ASP A 234 -13.66 -21.14 -0.64
C ASP A 234 -13.92 -19.65 -0.49
N LYS A 235 -12.83 -18.90 -0.37
CA LYS A 235 -12.82 -17.45 -0.42
C LYS A 235 -12.76 -17.02 -1.88
N VAL A 236 -13.72 -16.20 -2.31
CA VAL A 236 -13.90 -15.78 -3.71
C VAL A 236 -14.01 -14.27 -3.83
N ILE A 237 -13.78 -13.76 -5.04
CA ILE A 237 -13.99 -12.36 -5.40
C ILE A 237 -14.84 -12.29 -6.68
N ASN A 238 -15.77 -11.33 -6.72
CA ASN A 238 -16.54 -11.05 -7.92
C ASN A 238 -15.75 -10.19 -8.91
N ILE A 239 -15.74 -10.58 -10.19
CA ILE A 239 -14.88 -9.97 -11.22
C ILE A 239 -15.63 -8.96 -12.09
N THR A 240 -16.96 -9.05 -12.16
CA THR A 240 -17.75 -8.17 -13.03
C THR A 240 -18.99 -7.64 -12.34
N ASN A 241 -19.29 -6.36 -12.56
CA ASN A 241 -20.54 -5.74 -12.10
C ASN A 241 -21.74 -6.43 -12.75
N HIS A 242 -22.67 -6.93 -11.94
CA HIS A 242 -23.90 -7.50 -12.47
C HIS A 242 -25.04 -7.51 -11.44
N LYS A 243 -26.26 -7.72 -11.93
CA LYS A 243 -27.43 -7.95 -11.08
C LYS A 243 -27.69 -9.44 -10.91
N ARG A 244 -28.18 -9.81 -9.73
CA ARG A 244 -28.50 -11.19 -9.36
C ARG A 244 -29.82 -11.26 -8.61
N ASP A 245 -30.88 -11.66 -9.30
CA ASP A 245 -32.22 -11.79 -8.71
C ASP A 245 -32.37 -13.05 -7.83
N ASN A 246 -31.55 -14.07 -8.09
CA ASN A 246 -31.52 -15.30 -7.30
C ASN A 246 -30.70 -15.10 -6.03
N VAL A 247 -31.36 -14.53 -5.02
CA VAL A 247 -30.81 -14.24 -3.69
C VAL A 247 -31.77 -14.70 -2.59
N PHE A 248 -31.21 -15.18 -1.48
CA PHE A 248 -31.99 -15.55 -0.29
C PHE A 248 -31.38 -14.93 0.99
N PRO A 249 -32.18 -14.26 1.84
CA PRO A 249 -33.59 -13.91 1.64
C PRO A 249 -33.78 -12.89 0.49
N GLN A 250 -34.99 -12.81 -0.08
CA GLN A 250 -35.28 -11.88 -1.18
C GLN A 250 -35.60 -10.47 -0.72
N GLU A 251 -36.18 -10.35 0.48
CA GLU A 251 -36.54 -9.08 1.10
C GLU A 251 -35.27 -8.36 1.54
N GLY A 252 -35.14 -7.08 1.17
CA GLY A 252 -33.98 -6.24 1.53
C GLY A 252 -32.69 -6.50 0.74
N ALA A 253 -32.65 -7.51 -0.13
CA ALA A 253 -31.46 -7.81 -0.92
C ALA A 253 -31.14 -6.73 -1.96
N ALA A 254 -29.89 -6.28 -2.03
CA ALA A 254 -29.47 -5.26 -3.00
C ALA A 254 -29.55 -5.77 -4.46
N ARG A 255 -29.41 -7.09 -4.65
CA ARG A 255 -29.44 -7.77 -5.97
C ARG A 255 -28.42 -7.24 -6.98
N TYR A 256 -27.44 -6.50 -6.51
CA TYR A 256 -26.32 -5.99 -7.28
C TYR A 256 -25.05 -6.47 -6.60
N ILE A 257 -24.12 -6.98 -7.39
CA ILE A 257 -22.81 -7.44 -6.92
C ILE A 257 -21.77 -6.67 -7.73
N ALA A 258 -21.00 -5.84 -7.05
CA ALA A 258 -19.93 -5.06 -7.65
C ALA A 258 -18.68 -5.92 -7.89
N ASN A 259 -17.93 -5.58 -8.93
CA ASN A 259 -16.56 -6.05 -9.13
C ASN A 259 -15.72 -5.67 -7.90
N GLY A 260 -14.94 -6.62 -7.39
CA GLY A 260 -14.14 -6.45 -6.18
C GLY A 260 -14.79 -7.00 -4.91
N GLU A 261 -16.10 -7.30 -4.90
CA GLU A 261 -16.74 -7.84 -3.69
C GLU A 261 -16.18 -9.22 -3.34
N ILE A 262 -15.67 -9.35 -2.11
CA ILE A 262 -15.12 -10.59 -1.56
C ILE A 262 -16.23 -11.34 -0.83
N GLY A 263 -16.26 -12.67 -0.98
CA GLY A 263 -17.22 -13.52 -0.32
C GLY A 263 -16.68 -14.89 0.03
N ILE A 264 -17.51 -15.66 0.72
CA ILE A 264 -17.27 -17.06 1.04
C ILE A 264 -18.35 -17.91 0.38
N VAL A 265 -17.94 -19.03 -0.22
CA VAL A 265 -18.89 -20.01 -0.76
C VAL A 265 -19.57 -20.73 0.40
N VAL A 266 -20.86 -20.48 0.59
CA VAL A 266 -21.68 -21.05 1.68
C VAL A 266 -22.72 -22.02 1.12
N GLY A 267 -23.02 -23.10 1.84
CA GLY A 267 -23.92 -24.15 1.33
C GLY A 267 -23.69 -24.53 -0.16
N GLN A 268 -24.68 -25.04 -0.89
CA GLN A 268 -25.79 -25.84 -0.41
C GLN A 268 -25.29 -27.27 -0.12
N PHE A 269 -25.85 -27.90 0.91
CA PHE A 269 -25.65 -29.33 1.18
C PHE A 269 -26.80 -30.19 0.66
N LYS A 270 -26.48 -31.42 0.24
CA LYS A 270 -27.45 -32.46 -0.10
C LYS A 270 -28.25 -32.82 1.15
N THR A 271 -29.56 -32.61 1.07
CA THR A 271 -30.51 -33.03 2.12
C THR A 271 -31.15 -34.37 1.75
N PRO A 272 -31.76 -35.10 2.71
CA PRO A 272 -32.50 -36.34 2.42
C PRO A 272 -33.63 -36.17 1.39
N LYS A 273 -34.13 -34.94 1.21
CA LYS A 273 -35.18 -34.61 0.23
C LYS A 273 -34.65 -34.50 -1.20
N MET A 274 -33.33 -34.40 -1.40
CA MET A 274 -32.71 -34.21 -2.72
C MET A 274 -32.32 -35.55 -3.35
N ARG A 275 -32.80 -35.80 -4.58
CA ARG A 275 -32.46 -37.01 -5.35
C ARG A 275 -30.99 -37.02 -5.78
N SER A 276 -30.48 -35.88 -6.23
CA SER A 276 -29.09 -35.68 -6.67
C SER A 276 -28.32 -34.76 -5.72
N ALA A 277 -27.00 -34.75 -5.86
CA ALA A 277 -26.16 -33.74 -5.21
C ALA A 277 -26.49 -32.34 -5.75
N PRO A 278 -26.34 -31.28 -4.94
CA PRO A 278 -26.58 -29.92 -5.39
C PRO A 278 -25.66 -29.58 -6.58
N TRP A 279 -26.16 -28.66 -7.41
CA TRP A 279 -25.45 -28.12 -8.58
C TRP A 279 -25.32 -26.60 -8.54
N LEU A 280 -25.96 -25.94 -7.56
CA LEU A 280 -25.90 -24.51 -7.35
C LEU A 280 -24.84 -24.21 -6.29
N MET A 281 -23.89 -23.37 -6.64
CA MET A 281 -22.99 -22.73 -5.70
C MET A 281 -23.73 -21.56 -5.06
N LYS A 282 -23.52 -21.29 -3.77
CA LYS A 282 -24.03 -20.07 -3.17
C LYS A 282 -22.90 -19.32 -2.51
N VAL A 283 -22.94 -18.00 -2.60
CA VAL A 283 -21.90 -17.12 -2.07
C VAL A 283 -22.56 -16.09 -1.18
N GLU A 284 -21.98 -15.87 -0.02
CA GLU A 284 -22.27 -14.72 0.83
C GLU A 284 -21.09 -13.74 0.69
N PHE A 285 -21.38 -12.48 0.35
CA PHE A 285 -20.36 -11.43 0.23
C PHE A 285 -20.23 -10.65 1.55
N SER A 286 -19.02 -10.22 1.90
CA SER A 286 -18.75 -9.47 3.14
C SER A 286 -19.47 -8.12 3.18
N SER A 287 -19.64 -7.50 2.01
CA SER A 287 -20.43 -6.29 1.74
C SER A 287 -21.93 -6.46 2.00
N GLN A 288 -22.44 -7.69 1.94
CA GLN A 288 -23.88 -8.00 1.95
C GLN A 288 -24.15 -9.20 2.88
N PRO A 289 -23.83 -9.10 4.18
CA PRO A 289 -23.94 -10.21 5.12
C PRO A 289 -25.40 -10.64 5.28
N GLY A 290 -25.62 -11.95 5.46
CA GLY A 290 -26.96 -12.52 5.60
C GLY A 290 -27.61 -12.95 4.27
N TYR A 291 -27.06 -12.53 3.13
CA TYR A 291 -27.62 -12.82 1.80
C TYR A 291 -26.79 -13.86 1.05
N GLN A 292 -27.48 -14.89 0.54
CA GLN A 292 -26.88 -15.94 -0.29
C GLN A 292 -27.23 -15.70 -1.75
N TYR A 293 -26.22 -15.50 -2.58
CA TYR A 293 -26.34 -15.34 -4.02
C TYR A 293 -26.05 -16.65 -4.73
N ASP A 294 -26.97 -17.11 -5.57
CA ASP A 294 -26.82 -18.37 -6.29
C ASP A 294 -25.92 -18.19 -7.52
N PHE A 295 -24.97 -19.10 -7.77
CA PHE A 295 -24.09 -19.20 -8.93
C PHE A 295 -24.22 -20.58 -9.60
N ARG A 296 -24.22 -20.60 -10.94
CA ARG A 296 -24.38 -21.76 -11.80
C ARG A 296 -23.09 -22.01 -12.57
N GLU A 297 -22.92 -23.21 -13.10
CA GLU A 297 -21.76 -23.56 -13.94
C GLU A 297 -21.57 -22.63 -15.15
N SER A 298 -22.66 -22.14 -15.74
CA SER A 298 -22.60 -21.17 -16.85
C SER A 298 -22.02 -19.81 -16.47
N ASP A 299 -21.92 -19.49 -15.19
CA ASP A 299 -21.25 -18.26 -14.71
C ASP A 299 -19.71 -18.38 -14.73
N PHE A 300 -19.19 -19.56 -15.11
CA PHE A 300 -17.76 -19.91 -15.15
C PHE A 300 -17.34 -20.47 -16.52
N ASP A 301 -18.13 -20.20 -17.55
CA ASP A 301 -17.86 -20.70 -18.90
C ASP A 301 -16.53 -20.17 -19.42
N GLU A 302 -15.69 -21.06 -19.97
CA GLU A 302 -14.32 -20.76 -20.41
C GLU A 302 -14.27 -19.77 -21.58
N GLU A 303 -15.36 -19.65 -22.34
CA GLU A 303 -15.49 -18.69 -23.44
C GLU A 303 -15.80 -17.25 -22.96
N SER A 304 -16.16 -17.08 -21.69
CA SER A 304 -16.51 -15.79 -21.10
C SER A 304 -15.63 -15.47 -19.87
N GLU A 305 -15.55 -14.20 -19.48
CA GLU A 305 -14.89 -13.87 -18.21
C GLU A 305 -15.67 -14.49 -17.04
N PRO A 306 -15.01 -15.31 -16.19
CA PRO A 306 -15.68 -15.95 -15.07
C PRO A 306 -16.21 -14.89 -14.11
N LYS A 307 -17.41 -15.12 -13.56
CA LYS A 307 -18.00 -14.18 -12.59
C LYS A 307 -17.24 -14.16 -11.27
N LEU A 308 -16.66 -15.29 -10.86
CA LEU A 308 -15.92 -15.43 -9.61
C LEU A 308 -14.53 -16.06 -9.84
N GLU A 309 -13.56 -15.61 -9.06
CA GLU A 309 -12.22 -16.20 -8.93
C GLU A 309 -11.93 -16.47 -7.43
N LEU A 310 -11.00 -17.38 -7.13
CA LEU A 310 -10.44 -17.56 -5.79
C LEU A 310 -9.73 -16.27 -5.34
N SER A 311 -9.85 -15.95 -4.05
CA SER A 311 -9.30 -14.70 -3.49
C SER A 311 -8.46 -14.89 -2.22
N TYR A 312 -7.90 -16.10 -2.00
CA TYR A 312 -6.90 -16.27 -0.92
C TYR A 312 -5.69 -15.36 -1.10
N ALA A 313 -5.31 -15.12 -2.35
CA ALA A 313 -4.41 -14.08 -2.80
C ALA A 313 -5.11 -13.15 -3.81
N LEU A 314 -4.77 -11.87 -3.77
CA LEU A 314 -5.27 -10.84 -4.68
C LEU A 314 -4.12 -10.00 -5.21
N THR A 315 -4.31 -9.38 -6.38
CA THR A 315 -3.39 -8.34 -6.82
C THR A 315 -3.62 -7.09 -5.97
N ILE A 316 -2.57 -6.28 -5.77
CA ILE A 316 -2.69 -5.04 -5.00
C ILE A 316 -3.77 -4.11 -5.58
N HIS A 317 -3.86 -4.02 -6.92
CA HIS A 317 -4.94 -3.30 -7.61
C HIS A 317 -6.34 -3.80 -7.25
N LYS A 318 -6.57 -5.12 -7.19
CA LYS A 318 -7.88 -5.70 -6.85
C LYS A 318 -8.24 -5.52 -5.36
N ALA A 319 -7.28 -5.16 -4.52
CA ALA A 319 -7.48 -4.91 -3.10
C ALA A 319 -7.65 -3.41 -2.77
N GLN A 320 -7.65 -2.52 -3.77
CA GLN A 320 -7.96 -1.09 -3.57
C GLN A 320 -9.37 -0.93 -2.99
N GLY A 321 -9.52 -0.06 -2.00
CA GLY A 321 -10.79 0.14 -1.28
C GLY A 321 -11.16 -0.98 -0.30
N SER A 322 -10.37 -2.05 -0.18
CA SER A 322 -10.52 -3.07 0.87
C SER A 322 -9.51 -2.87 1.99
N GLU A 323 -9.83 -3.37 3.19
CA GLU A 323 -8.92 -3.43 4.33
C GLU A 323 -9.01 -4.81 4.98
N PHE A 324 -7.90 -5.28 5.54
CA PHE A 324 -7.79 -6.62 6.13
C PHE A 324 -7.11 -6.56 7.49
N ASP A 325 -7.49 -7.43 8.43
CA ASP A 325 -6.84 -7.40 9.75
C ASP A 325 -5.36 -7.78 9.63
N ILE A 326 -5.05 -8.83 8.87
CA ILE A 326 -3.68 -9.28 8.58
C ILE A 326 -3.41 -9.25 7.06
N VAL A 327 -2.30 -8.63 6.65
CA VAL A 327 -1.84 -8.64 5.25
C VAL A 327 -0.52 -9.40 5.13
N ILE A 328 -0.46 -10.34 4.19
CA ILE A 328 0.80 -10.99 3.79
C ILE A 328 1.15 -10.48 2.39
N LEU A 329 2.11 -9.56 2.31
CA LEU A 329 2.57 -8.94 1.08
C LEU A 329 3.73 -9.73 0.48
N VAL A 330 3.58 -10.24 -0.75
CA VAL A 330 4.62 -10.98 -1.46
C VAL A 330 5.25 -10.11 -2.55
N ILE A 331 6.52 -9.76 -2.39
CA ILE A 331 7.28 -8.92 -3.33
C ILE A 331 8.38 -9.74 -4.01
N PRO A 332 8.20 -10.18 -5.27
CA PRO A 332 9.25 -10.83 -6.04
C PRO A 332 10.29 -9.84 -6.58
N ASN A 333 11.46 -10.33 -6.98
CA ASN A 333 12.54 -9.58 -7.61
C ASN A 333 13.12 -10.38 -8.80
N PRO A 334 13.11 -9.87 -10.04
CA PRO A 334 12.64 -8.54 -10.44
C PRO A 334 11.11 -8.40 -10.45
N CYS A 335 10.62 -7.21 -10.12
CA CYS A 335 9.22 -6.83 -10.26
C CYS A 335 9.08 -5.47 -10.95
N HIS A 336 8.94 -5.48 -12.28
CA HIS A 336 8.80 -4.27 -13.09
C HIS A 336 7.52 -3.48 -12.85
N LEU A 337 6.50 -4.13 -12.28
CA LEU A 337 5.22 -3.48 -11.94
C LEU A 337 5.29 -2.71 -10.62
N LEU A 338 6.34 -2.87 -9.83
CA LEU A 338 6.42 -2.23 -8.52
C LEU A 338 6.65 -0.72 -8.71
N SER A 339 5.75 0.08 -8.14
CA SER A 339 5.84 1.53 -8.06
C SER A 339 5.75 1.98 -6.61
N ARG A 340 6.08 3.24 -6.35
CA ARG A 340 5.92 3.86 -5.03
C ARG A 340 4.50 3.69 -4.51
N GLU A 341 3.53 4.08 -5.33
CA GLU A 341 2.10 4.06 -4.98
C GLU A 341 1.59 2.63 -4.78
N MET A 342 2.15 1.64 -5.49
CA MET A 342 1.82 0.23 -5.29
C MET A 342 2.23 -0.27 -3.91
N ILE A 343 3.46 0.05 -3.48
CA ILE A 343 3.94 -0.31 -2.15
C ILE A 343 3.11 0.41 -1.09
N TYR A 344 2.91 1.72 -1.23
CA TYR A 344 2.07 2.51 -0.32
C TYR A 344 0.66 1.92 -0.16
N THR A 345 0.01 1.60 -1.28
CA THR A 345 -1.34 1.03 -1.28
C THR A 345 -1.36 -0.31 -0.55
N ALA A 346 -0.37 -1.19 -0.80
CA ALA A 346 -0.28 -2.48 -0.14
C ALA A 346 -0.06 -2.36 1.38
N LEU A 347 0.83 -1.47 1.81
CA LEU A 347 1.14 -1.23 3.22
C LEU A 347 -0.03 -0.64 4.00
N THR A 348 -0.91 0.11 3.33
CA THR A 348 -2.12 0.69 3.93
C THR A 348 -3.35 -0.22 3.91
N ARG A 349 -3.24 -1.46 3.40
CA ARG A 349 -4.37 -2.41 3.40
C ARG A 349 -4.58 -3.11 4.75
N GLN A 350 -3.59 -3.11 5.62
CA GLN A 350 -3.66 -3.78 6.92
C GLN A 350 -4.39 -2.92 7.97
N ARG A 351 -5.13 -3.54 8.89
CA ARG A 351 -5.68 -2.89 10.10
C ARG A 351 -4.87 -3.20 11.36
N ASN A 352 -4.34 -4.43 11.47
CA ASN A 352 -3.56 -4.84 12.62
C ASN A 352 -2.12 -5.24 12.27
N ARG A 353 -1.89 -6.13 11.30
CA ARG A 353 -0.53 -6.66 11.09
C ARG A 353 -0.20 -6.83 9.62
N ILE A 354 1.04 -6.54 9.25
CA ILE A 354 1.59 -6.80 7.91
C ILE A 354 2.86 -7.64 7.95
N ILE A 355 2.93 -8.62 7.05
CA ILE A 355 4.07 -9.50 6.86
C ILE A 355 4.56 -9.34 5.43
N ILE A 356 5.82 -8.95 5.24
CA ILE A 356 6.39 -8.64 3.94
C ILE A 356 7.39 -9.73 3.56
N LEU A 357 6.98 -10.58 2.62
CA LEU A 357 7.80 -11.63 2.04
C LEU A 357 8.52 -11.07 0.81
N HIS A 358 9.78 -10.66 0.96
CA HIS A 358 10.53 -9.99 -0.10
C HIS A 358 11.65 -10.85 -0.68
N GLN A 359 11.85 -10.78 -1.99
CA GLN A 359 12.98 -11.42 -2.65
C GLN A 359 14.19 -10.49 -2.70
N GLY A 360 15.35 -10.97 -2.24
CA GLY A 360 16.58 -10.16 -2.20
C GLY A 360 16.64 -9.20 -1.01
N SER A 361 17.50 -8.18 -1.11
CA SER A 361 17.74 -7.21 -0.02
C SER A 361 16.55 -6.27 0.19
N ILE A 362 16.21 -6.02 1.45
CA ILE A 362 15.20 -5.02 1.84
C ILE A 362 15.60 -3.60 1.44
N GLY A 363 16.90 -3.30 1.37
CA GLY A 363 17.41 -2.00 0.91
C GLY A 363 16.97 -1.66 -0.52
N GLU A 364 16.69 -2.67 -1.35
CA GLU A 364 16.14 -2.48 -2.69
C GLU A 364 14.70 -1.93 -2.66
N LEU A 365 13.95 -2.08 -1.57
CA LEU A 365 12.63 -1.48 -1.43
C LEU A 365 12.73 0.03 -1.22
N ARG A 366 13.79 0.50 -0.56
CA ARG A 366 13.94 1.93 -0.25
C ARG A 366 13.98 2.81 -1.50
N LYS A 367 14.58 2.34 -2.60
CA LYS A 367 14.63 3.12 -3.85
C LYS A 367 13.25 3.50 -4.37
N PHE A 368 12.21 2.71 -4.08
CA PHE A 368 10.84 2.99 -4.48
C PHE A 368 10.19 4.14 -3.70
N ALA A 369 10.84 4.69 -2.67
CA ALA A 369 10.41 5.94 -2.05
C ALA A 369 10.65 7.16 -2.95
N SER A 370 11.64 7.09 -3.85
CA SER A 370 11.99 8.16 -4.77
C SER A 370 10.89 8.42 -5.80
N ASP A 371 10.74 9.69 -6.19
CA ASP A 371 9.88 10.15 -7.28
C ASP A 371 10.20 9.44 -8.62
N ALA A 372 11.42 8.91 -8.79
CA ALA A 372 11.82 8.10 -9.96
C ALA A 372 10.94 6.85 -10.18
N TYR A 373 10.24 6.40 -9.14
CA TYR A 373 9.34 5.24 -9.13
C TYR A 373 7.87 5.61 -8.94
N SER A 374 7.52 6.89 -9.03
CA SER A 374 6.13 7.35 -8.96
C SER A 374 5.42 7.09 -10.28
N GLU A 375 4.42 6.21 -10.24
CA GLU A 375 3.51 5.98 -11.37
C GLU A 375 2.63 7.21 -11.59
N THR A 376 2.22 7.86 -10.50
CA THR A 376 1.44 9.09 -10.56
C THR A 376 2.19 10.18 -11.30
N ALA A 377 3.45 10.47 -10.94
CA ALA A 377 4.24 11.52 -11.60
C ALA A 377 4.58 11.19 -13.07
N ALA A 378 4.66 9.91 -13.42
CA ALA A 378 4.91 9.48 -14.80
C ALA A 378 3.71 9.73 -15.75
N ARG A 379 2.49 9.88 -15.21
CA ARG A 379 1.28 10.16 -16.01
C ARG A 379 1.25 11.62 -16.44
N GLN A 380 0.84 11.85 -17.68
CA GLN A 380 0.72 13.20 -18.25
C GLN A 380 -0.75 13.53 -18.42
N THR A 381 -1.19 14.59 -17.78
CA THR A 381 -2.59 15.06 -17.83
C THR A 381 -2.61 16.54 -18.15
N ASN A 382 -3.74 17.00 -18.69
CA ASN A 382 -3.97 18.41 -19.00
C ASN A 382 -5.33 18.88 -18.47
N LEU A 383 -5.81 18.29 -17.37
CA LEU A 383 -7.14 18.51 -16.83
C LEU A 383 -7.39 19.96 -16.43
N PHE A 384 -6.37 20.63 -15.86
CA PHE A 384 -6.43 22.04 -15.46
C PHE A 384 -5.39 22.92 -16.16
N LYS A 385 -4.16 22.41 -16.33
CA LYS A 385 -3.02 23.11 -16.91
C LYS A 385 -2.28 22.18 -17.87
N ALA A 386 -1.57 22.74 -18.85
CA ALA A 386 -0.72 21.92 -19.71
C ALA A 386 0.44 21.32 -18.89
N PRO A 387 0.83 20.05 -19.13
CA PRO A 387 1.88 19.40 -18.35
C PRO A 387 3.25 20.00 -18.65
N GLU A 388 4.10 20.12 -17.62
CA GLU A 388 5.51 20.48 -17.76
C GLU A 388 6.33 19.19 -17.79
N ILE A 389 6.59 18.69 -19.00
CA ILE A 389 7.22 17.38 -19.16
C ILE A 389 8.74 17.47 -19.01
N VAL A 390 9.29 16.71 -18.07
CA VAL A 390 10.74 16.52 -17.88
C VAL A 390 11.10 15.08 -18.22
N LYS A 391 12.25 14.90 -18.89
CA LYS A 391 12.76 13.58 -19.27
C LYS A 391 14.02 13.23 -18.47
N ILE A 392 13.93 12.19 -17.66
CA ILE A 392 15.03 11.72 -16.79
C ILE A 392 15.23 10.24 -17.04
N GLU A 393 16.46 9.85 -17.36
CA GLU A 393 16.84 8.45 -17.66
C GLU A 393 15.90 7.75 -18.66
N GLY A 394 15.37 8.50 -19.64
CA GLY A 394 14.48 7.96 -20.66
C GLY A 394 12.99 7.90 -20.29
N LYS A 395 12.63 8.15 -19.03
CA LYS A 395 11.24 8.25 -18.56
C LYS A 395 10.75 9.71 -18.59
N LEU A 396 9.44 9.89 -18.76
CA LEU A 396 8.78 11.19 -18.75
C LEU A 396 8.05 11.39 -17.43
N PHE A 397 8.17 12.57 -16.86
CA PHE A 397 7.55 12.94 -15.59
C PHE A 397 6.92 14.33 -15.70
N GLU A 398 5.88 14.55 -14.89
CA GLU A 398 5.35 15.89 -14.61
C GLU A 398 6.26 16.64 -13.63
N ASN A 399 6.81 17.78 -14.05
CA ASN A 399 7.75 18.59 -13.28
C ASN A 399 7.20 18.98 -11.90
N SER A 400 5.92 19.33 -11.83
CA SER A 400 5.31 19.81 -10.59
C SER A 400 5.12 18.73 -9.52
N LEU A 401 5.31 17.46 -9.87
CA LEU A 401 5.11 16.30 -8.98
C LEU A 401 6.40 15.60 -8.58
N ILE A 402 7.54 16.07 -9.06
CA ILE A 402 8.85 15.52 -8.74
C ILE A 402 9.75 16.59 -8.15
N HIS A 403 10.72 16.19 -7.34
CA HIS A 403 11.78 17.07 -6.88
C HIS A 403 13.10 16.62 -7.50
N VAL A 404 13.60 17.39 -8.46
CA VAL A 404 14.80 17.04 -9.24
C VAL A 404 15.76 18.21 -9.28
N THR A 405 17.04 17.93 -9.00
CA THR A 405 18.12 18.93 -9.04
C THR A 405 18.49 19.29 -10.48
N SER A 406 19.23 20.38 -10.65
CA SER A 406 19.82 20.78 -11.94
C SER A 406 20.73 19.70 -12.56
N LYS A 407 21.28 18.80 -11.74
CA LYS A 407 22.07 17.63 -12.15
C LYS A 407 21.22 16.41 -12.56
N GLY A 408 19.90 16.47 -12.37
CA GLY A 408 18.98 15.36 -12.65
C GLY A 408 18.84 14.35 -11.52
N GLU A 409 19.28 14.67 -10.30
CA GLU A 409 19.13 13.80 -9.13
C GLU A 409 17.76 14.00 -8.49
N PHE A 410 17.07 12.91 -8.14
CA PHE A 410 15.81 12.97 -7.41
C PHE A 410 16.05 13.18 -5.92
N VAL A 411 15.41 14.20 -5.34
CA VAL A 411 15.44 14.52 -3.91
C VAL A 411 14.01 14.47 -3.33
N ARG A 412 13.85 14.70 -2.02
CA ARG A 412 12.54 14.53 -1.34
C ARG A 412 11.74 15.83 -1.20
N SER A 413 12.39 16.98 -1.32
CA SER A 413 11.74 18.27 -1.10
C SER A 413 12.30 19.38 -1.99
N LYS A 414 11.51 20.44 -2.17
CA LYS A 414 11.96 21.66 -2.87
C LYS A 414 13.14 22.31 -2.17
N SER A 415 13.16 22.29 -0.83
CA SER A 415 14.27 22.84 -0.04
C SER A 415 15.57 22.06 -0.30
N GLU A 416 15.51 20.73 -0.43
CA GLU A 416 16.66 19.91 -0.83
C GLU A 416 17.13 20.20 -2.25
N VAL A 417 16.23 20.47 -3.21
CA VAL A 417 16.62 20.92 -4.57
C VAL A 417 17.47 22.19 -4.47
N ILE A 418 17.03 23.17 -3.69
CA ILE A 418 17.74 24.44 -3.51
C ILE A 418 19.11 24.22 -2.86
N ILE A 419 19.21 23.37 -1.83
CA ILE A 419 20.47 23.06 -1.16
C ILE A 419 21.44 22.38 -2.15
N ALA A 420 20.99 21.34 -2.84
CA ALA A 420 21.79 20.58 -3.80
C ALA A 420 22.31 21.44 -4.96
N ASP A 421 21.45 22.28 -5.53
CA ASP A 421 21.82 23.19 -6.61
C ASP A 421 22.83 24.23 -6.13
N ARG A 422 22.68 24.77 -4.91
CA ARG A 422 23.64 25.73 -4.34
C ARG A 422 24.99 25.13 -4.00
N LEU A 423 25.02 23.91 -3.46
CA LEU A 423 26.26 23.16 -3.28
C LEU A 423 26.98 22.99 -4.62
N SER A 424 26.23 22.62 -5.65
CA SER A 424 26.75 22.45 -7.01
C SER A 424 27.27 23.75 -7.62
N ASP A 425 26.51 24.86 -7.50
CA ASP A 425 26.88 26.19 -8.01
C ASP A 425 28.20 26.70 -7.41
N LEU A 426 28.44 26.38 -6.13
CA LEU A 426 29.65 26.75 -5.40
C LEU A 426 30.80 25.73 -5.54
N GLY A 427 30.62 24.68 -6.35
CA GLY A 427 31.66 23.68 -6.60
C GLY A 427 31.91 22.72 -5.43
N VAL A 428 30.97 22.61 -4.48
CA VAL A 428 31.04 21.68 -3.35
C VAL A 428 30.51 20.31 -3.79
N GLU A 429 31.36 19.30 -3.73
CA GLU A 429 30.94 17.91 -3.97
C GLU A 429 30.16 17.36 -2.77
N TYR A 430 29.04 16.69 -3.05
CA TYR A 430 28.19 16.07 -2.05
C TYR A 430 27.69 14.71 -2.52
N VAL A 431 27.23 13.91 -1.57
CA VAL A 431 26.48 12.68 -1.81
C VAL A 431 25.14 12.79 -1.09
N TYR A 432 24.04 12.67 -1.85
CA TYR A 432 22.68 12.70 -1.31
C TYR A 432 22.33 11.36 -0.63
N GLU A 433 21.74 11.42 0.56
CA GLU A 433 21.34 10.26 1.37
C GLU A 433 22.41 9.17 1.56
N LYS A 434 23.67 9.57 1.74
CA LYS A 434 24.77 8.62 2.01
C LYS A 434 24.52 7.88 3.34
N GLU A 435 24.72 6.56 3.34
CA GLU A 435 24.62 5.75 4.55
C GLU A 435 25.72 6.12 5.57
N LEU A 436 25.30 6.41 6.80
CA LEU A 436 26.16 6.61 7.96
C LEU A 436 25.86 5.53 9.00
N THR A 437 26.69 4.48 9.04
CA THR A 437 26.56 3.42 10.04
C THR A 437 27.52 3.63 11.20
N ILE A 438 26.99 3.79 12.41
CA ILE A 438 27.77 3.87 13.66
C ILE A 438 27.15 2.90 14.67
N ASP A 439 27.97 2.05 15.28
CA ASP A 439 27.55 1.03 16.26
C ASP A 439 26.37 0.15 15.78
N GLY A 440 26.37 -0.14 14.48
CA GLY A 440 25.36 -0.95 13.80
C GLY A 440 23.99 -0.27 13.65
N VAL A 441 23.89 1.04 13.88
CA VAL A 441 22.72 1.87 13.52
C VAL A 441 23.11 2.71 12.31
N SER A 442 22.35 2.58 11.23
CA SER A 442 22.49 3.37 10.02
C SER A 442 21.54 4.57 10.06
N LYS A 443 22.10 5.74 9.74
CA LYS A 443 21.36 6.98 9.52
C LYS A 443 21.62 7.46 8.10
N PHE A 444 20.69 8.26 7.57
CA PHE A 444 20.82 8.86 6.26
C PHE A 444 20.68 10.38 6.40
N PRO A 445 21.81 11.09 6.52
CA PRO A 445 21.84 12.54 6.35
C PRO A 445 21.34 12.92 4.96
N ASP A 446 20.60 14.02 4.84
CA ASP A 446 20.09 14.48 3.54
C ASP A 446 21.28 14.69 2.58
N PHE A 447 22.34 15.35 3.06
CA PHE A 447 23.59 15.50 2.31
C PHE A 447 24.79 15.14 3.16
N THR A 448 25.76 14.44 2.55
CA THR A 448 27.09 14.22 3.13
C THR A 448 28.13 14.87 2.23
N ILE A 449 28.99 15.69 2.81
CA ILE A 449 29.99 16.50 2.11
C ILE A 449 31.35 16.13 2.68
N GLU A 450 32.26 15.69 1.82
CA GLU A 450 33.61 15.30 2.22
C GLU A 450 34.60 16.33 1.69
N ASP A 451 35.17 17.11 2.60
CA ASP A 451 36.26 18.02 2.27
C ASP A 451 37.57 17.22 2.19
N VAL A 452 38.06 17.04 0.98
CA VAL A 452 39.28 16.29 0.68
C VAL A 452 40.54 17.02 1.18
N GLU A 453 40.53 18.35 1.27
CA GLU A 453 41.69 19.13 1.69
C GLU A 453 41.88 19.05 3.22
N THR A 454 40.80 19.18 3.98
CA THR A 454 40.86 19.13 5.45
C THR A 454 40.62 17.74 6.02
N GLY A 455 40.10 16.80 5.21
CA GLY A 455 39.68 15.47 5.62
C GLY A 455 38.44 15.46 6.51
N ARG A 456 37.68 16.56 6.55
CA ARG A 456 36.46 16.70 7.35
C ARG A 456 35.24 16.22 6.56
N THR A 457 34.34 15.54 7.26
CA THR A 457 33.03 15.16 6.71
C THR A 457 31.96 15.98 7.40
N PHE A 458 31.19 16.73 6.61
CA PHE A 458 30.02 17.46 7.06
C PHE A 458 28.74 16.68 6.73
N TYR A 459 27.79 16.70 7.65
CA TYR A 459 26.48 16.09 7.50
C TYR A 459 25.44 17.20 7.53
N TRP A 460 24.55 17.26 6.53
CA TRP A 460 23.52 18.28 6.44
C TRP A 460 22.14 17.65 6.57
N GLU A 461 21.33 18.17 7.50
CA GLU A 461 19.93 17.83 7.69
C GLU A 461 19.04 19.06 7.49
N HIS A 462 17.95 18.89 6.77
CA HIS A 462 16.93 19.89 6.51
C HIS A 462 15.61 19.53 7.21
N CYS A 463 15.24 20.34 8.20
CA CYS A 463 14.11 20.12 9.08
C CYS A 463 12.91 21.02 8.73
N GLY A 464 12.18 20.67 7.67
CA GLY A 464 11.05 21.48 7.16
C GLY A 464 9.72 21.39 7.94
N MET A 465 9.58 20.46 8.89
CA MET A 465 8.30 20.19 9.56
C MET A 465 8.35 20.34 11.09
N MET A 466 9.19 21.26 11.60
CA MET A 466 9.39 21.48 13.04
C MET A 466 8.13 21.91 13.80
N GLN A 467 7.10 22.39 13.11
CA GLN A 467 5.78 22.72 13.64
C GLN A 467 4.95 21.48 14.03
N VAL A 468 5.24 20.32 13.43
CA VAL A 468 4.56 19.06 13.73
C VAL A 468 5.18 18.44 14.99
N PRO A 469 4.46 18.30 16.12
CA PRO A 469 5.04 17.85 17.38
C PRO A 469 5.72 16.47 17.29
N GLU A 470 5.12 15.52 16.57
CA GLU A 470 5.67 14.18 16.39
C GLU A 470 6.93 14.17 15.53
N TYR A 471 7.01 15.05 14.53
CA TYR A 471 8.21 15.24 13.72
C TYR A 471 9.34 15.80 14.57
N ARG A 472 9.06 16.89 15.32
CA ARG A 472 10.02 17.54 16.22
C ARG A 472 10.59 16.55 17.23
N SER A 473 9.74 15.77 17.88
CA SER A 473 10.19 14.79 18.88
C SER A 473 11.10 13.72 18.30
N ARG A 474 10.87 13.28 17.05
CA ARG A 474 11.75 12.31 16.38
C ARG A 474 13.06 12.94 15.91
N TRP A 475 13.01 14.17 15.41
CA TRP A 475 14.22 14.95 15.13
C TRP A 475 15.10 15.15 16.35
N GLU A 476 14.52 15.50 17.50
CA GLU A 476 15.27 15.66 18.75
C GLU A 476 16.01 14.36 19.14
N LYS A 477 15.41 13.19 18.91
CA LYS A 477 16.07 11.89 19.11
C LYS A 477 17.21 11.65 18.11
N LYS A 478 17.02 11.95 16.82
CA LYS A 478 18.08 11.83 15.79
C LYS A 478 19.25 12.78 16.09
N LEU A 479 18.94 14.01 16.51
CA LEU A 479 19.93 15.00 16.91
C LEU A 479 20.72 14.57 18.15
N GLU A 480 20.08 13.95 19.14
CA GLU A 480 20.78 13.44 20.31
C GLU A 480 21.70 12.26 19.93
N TRP A 481 21.24 11.36 19.06
CA TRP A 481 22.08 10.29 18.52
C TRP A 481 23.33 10.85 17.82
N TYR A 482 23.22 11.91 17.00
CA TYR A 482 24.38 12.54 16.39
C TYR A 482 25.39 13.02 17.44
N LYS A 483 24.93 13.71 18.49
CA LYS A 483 25.79 14.21 19.56
C LYS A 483 26.47 13.10 20.34
N GLU A 484 25.75 12.02 20.67
CA GLU A 484 26.29 10.86 21.38
C GLU A 484 27.47 10.21 20.62
N HIS A 485 27.45 10.27 19.29
CA HIS A 485 28.50 9.74 18.42
C HIS A 485 29.51 10.82 17.96
N GLY A 486 29.54 11.98 18.63
CA GLY A 486 30.54 13.03 18.40
C GLY A 486 30.29 13.92 17.18
N ILE A 487 29.13 13.80 16.53
CA ILE A 487 28.69 14.66 15.43
C ILE A 487 27.88 15.81 16.04
N ILE A 488 28.53 16.95 16.24
CA ILE A 488 27.94 18.11 16.91
C ILE A 488 27.55 19.20 15.90
N PRO A 489 26.49 19.99 16.18
CA PRO A 489 26.11 21.13 15.35
C PRO A 489 27.27 22.09 15.07
N HIS A 490 27.37 22.60 13.85
CA HIS A 490 28.43 23.52 13.42
C HIS A 490 28.48 24.81 14.24
N ASP A 491 27.34 25.26 14.80
CA ASP A 491 27.24 26.42 15.68
C ASP A 491 27.62 26.10 17.15
N LYS A 492 27.96 24.85 17.46
CA LYS A 492 28.30 24.35 18.79
C LYS A 492 29.67 23.65 18.78
N GLY A 493 30.70 24.35 19.25
CA GLY A 493 32.05 23.81 19.46
C GLY A 493 33.03 24.13 18.31
N GLU A 494 34.34 23.97 18.56
CA GLU A 494 35.40 24.37 17.62
C GLU A 494 35.50 23.50 16.34
N ARG A 495 34.77 22.38 16.27
CA ARG A 495 34.81 21.41 15.14
C ARG A 495 33.44 20.78 14.85
N GLY A 496 32.36 21.53 14.97
CA GLY A 496 31.05 20.99 14.61
C GLY A 496 30.93 20.69 13.12
N THR A 497 30.39 19.52 12.79
CA THR A 497 30.26 19.02 11.41
C THR A 497 28.81 18.79 10.99
N LEU A 498 27.85 18.96 11.90
CA LEU A 498 26.43 18.84 11.61
C LEU A 498 25.83 20.19 11.24
N ILE A 499 25.37 20.30 9.99
CA ILE A 499 24.65 21.44 9.46
C ILE A 499 23.16 21.14 9.58
N ILE A 500 22.42 22.05 10.22
CA ILE A 500 20.98 21.92 10.42
C ILE A 500 20.34 23.17 9.85
N THR A 501 19.36 22.96 8.96
CA THR A 501 18.55 24.04 8.41
C THR A 501 17.07 23.75 8.68
N THR A 502 16.26 24.79 8.83
CA THR A 502 14.81 24.66 9.04
C THR A 502 14.07 25.56 8.06
N ASP A 503 12.86 25.17 7.67
CA ASP A 503 12.00 26.09 6.94
C ASP A 503 11.58 27.28 7.84
N THR A 504 11.36 28.44 7.20
CA THR A 504 10.81 29.63 7.85
C THR A 504 9.35 29.42 8.27
N GLU A 505 8.80 30.31 9.11
CA GLU A 505 7.36 30.26 9.49
C GLU A 505 6.41 30.31 8.28
N GLU A 506 6.89 30.82 7.13
CA GLU A 506 6.16 30.87 5.86
C GLU A 506 6.42 29.65 4.94
N GLY A 507 7.12 28.61 5.43
CA GLY A 507 7.24 27.30 4.79
C GLY A 507 8.21 27.19 3.62
N GLY A 508 9.34 27.90 3.70
CA GLY A 508 10.44 27.74 2.74
C GLY A 508 11.80 28.13 3.30
N ILE A 509 12.86 27.74 2.59
CA ILE A 509 14.26 28.01 2.95
C ILE A 509 14.83 29.20 2.18
N SER A 510 15.64 30.02 2.85
CA SER A 510 16.33 31.16 2.22
C SER A 510 17.56 30.70 1.44
N SER A 511 17.54 30.86 0.12
CA SER A 511 18.72 30.58 -0.72
C SER A 511 19.96 31.39 -0.31
N GLN A 512 19.79 32.60 0.22
CA GLN A 512 20.91 33.42 0.67
C GLN A 512 21.52 32.89 1.97
N GLU A 513 20.68 32.28 2.81
CA GLU A 513 21.13 31.67 4.05
C GLU A 513 21.88 30.37 3.78
N ILE A 514 21.38 29.53 2.87
CA ILE A 514 22.10 28.34 2.39
C ILE A 514 23.48 28.73 1.85
N GLU A 515 23.55 29.74 0.98
CA GLU A 515 24.82 30.21 0.43
C GLU A 515 25.77 30.68 1.53
N ARG A 516 25.27 31.42 2.53
CA ARG A 516 26.07 31.85 3.69
C ARG A 516 26.59 30.65 4.46
N VAL A 517 25.76 29.65 4.73
CA VAL A 517 26.16 28.44 5.46
C VAL A 517 27.25 27.69 4.69
N ILE A 518 27.10 27.52 3.37
CA ILE A 518 28.12 26.84 2.56
C ILE A 518 29.45 27.60 2.64
N LYS A 519 29.43 28.91 2.40
CA LYS A 519 30.66 29.73 2.42
C LYS A 519 31.34 29.73 3.78
N THR A 520 30.57 29.96 4.85
CA THR A 520 31.15 30.16 6.20
C THR A 520 31.51 28.86 6.91
N VAL A 521 30.81 27.76 6.65
CA VAL A 521 30.97 26.50 7.40
C VAL A 521 31.77 25.46 6.61
N ILE A 522 31.60 25.44 5.28
CA ILE A 522 32.20 24.39 4.43
C ILE A 522 33.44 24.92 3.72
N LEU A 523 33.39 26.13 3.16
CA LEU A 523 34.49 26.72 2.40
C LEU A 523 35.43 27.59 3.24
N ASP A 524 35.09 27.87 4.50
CA ASP A 524 35.82 28.80 5.39
C ASP A 524 36.08 30.19 4.76
N GLU A 525 35.13 30.71 3.97
CA GLU A 525 35.18 32.01 3.25
C GLU A 525 34.63 33.22 4.01
#